data_AF-A0A6G3XVZ5-F1
#
_entry.id   AF-A0A6G3XVZ5-F1
#
_cell.length_a   1.000
_cell.length_b   1.000
_cell.length_c   1.000
_cell.angle_alpha   90.00
_cell.angle_beta   90.00
_cell.angle_gamma   90.00
#
_symmetry.space_group_name_H-M   'P 1'
#
loop_
_entity.id
_entity.type
_entity.pdbx_description
1 polymer ?
#
loop_
_entity_poly.entity_id
_entity_poly.type
_entity_poly.pdbx_seq_one_letter_code
_entity_poly.pdbx_strand_id
1 'polypeptide(L)' 'SVAAIGCFLLMSGPESELEVLRKVGATIAVKDVDEANAALTRAGARVIAGPVPTPAGRNLIALHPDGSVFEYVDRNVTV' A
#
# COMPACT_ATOMS: atom_id res chain seq x y z
N SER A 1 -6.53 9.15 8.49
CA SER A 1 -7.33 9.47 7.29
C SER A 1 -6.44 9.63 6.08
N VAL A 2 -6.92 9.24 4.89
CA VAL A 2 -6.20 9.39 3.61
C VAL A 2 -7.11 10.01 2.56
N ALA A 3 -6.55 10.91 1.75
CA ALA A 3 -7.19 11.48 0.57
C ALA A 3 -6.24 11.37 -0.64
N ALA A 4 -6.79 10.99 -1.80
CA ALA A 4 -6.07 11.03 -3.07
C ALA A 4 -6.38 12.34 -3.80
N ILE A 5 -5.35 13.14 -4.09
CA ILE A 5 -5.45 14.41 -4.80
C ILE A 5 -4.49 14.36 -6.00
N GLY A 6 -5.03 14.07 -7.18
CA GLY A 6 -4.21 13.88 -8.38
C GLY A 6 -3.20 12.74 -8.20
N CYS A 7 -1.91 13.07 -8.26
CA CYS A 7 -0.79 12.15 -8.05
C CYS A 7 -0.24 12.15 -6.61
N PHE A 8 -0.93 12.79 -5.66
CA PHE A 8 -0.51 12.88 -4.27
C PHE A 8 -1.48 12.15 -3.34
N LEU A 9 -0.94 11.51 -2.31
CA LEU A 9 -1.70 10.98 -1.18
C LEU A 9 -1.45 11.87 0.03
N LEU A 10 -2.51 12.48 0.53
CA LEU A 10 -2.49 13.29 1.75
C LEU A 10 -2.94 12.41 2.92
N MET A 11 -2.03 12.18 3.87
CA MET A 11 -2.29 11.37 5.06
C MET A 11 -2.30 12.26 6.30
N SER A 12 -3.29 12.06 7.17
CA SER A 12 -3.41 12.77 8.45
C SER A 12 -3.84 11.82 9.56
N GLY A 13 -3.33 12.03 10.78
CA GLY A 13 -3.61 11.17 11.92
C GLY A 13 -2.66 11.44 13.09
N PRO A 14 -2.79 10.68 14.19
CA PRO A 14 -1.85 10.71 15.30
C PRO A 14 -0.41 10.42 14.84
N GLU A 15 0.57 11.07 15.47
CA GLU A 15 2.00 10.96 15.11
C GLU A 15 2.49 9.51 15.10
N SER A 16 2.04 8.69 16.07
CA SER A 16 2.39 7.27 16.15
C SER A 16 1.90 6.44 14.95
N GLU A 17 0.77 6.83 14.35
CA GLU A 17 0.25 6.19 13.14
C GLU A 17 0.97 6.71 11.89
N LEU A 18 1.28 8.01 11.87
CA LEU A 18 2.02 8.63 10.77
C LEU A 18 3.47 8.16 10.68
N GLU A 19 4.14 7.81 11.78
CA GLU A 19 5.51 7.28 11.77
C GLU A 19 5.65 5.96 10.99
N VAL A 20 4.61 5.12 11.00
CA VAL A 20 4.57 3.90 10.19
C VAL A 20 4.39 4.25 8.72
N LEU A 21 3.50 5.22 8.43
CA LEU A 21 3.21 5.67 7.08
C LEU A 21 4.36 6.46 6.45
N ARG A 22 5.16 7.22 7.23
CA ARG A 22 6.37 7.93 6.76
C ARG A 22 7.43 6.99 6.20
N LYS A 23 7.42 5.72 6.61
CA LYS A 23 8.34 4.70 6.08
C LYS A 23 7.89 4.16 4.72
N VAL A 24 6.63 4.37 4.34
CA VAL A 24 6.10 3.99 3.03
C VAL A 24 6.70 4.94 1.98
N GLY A 25 7.61 4.42 1.16
CA GLY A 25 8.32 5.22 0.15
C GLY A 25 7.43 5.61 -1.04
N ALA A 26 6.41 4.81 -1.35
CA ALA A 26 5.45 5.06 -2.43
C ALA A 26 4.20 4.17 -2.29
N THR A 27 3.12 4.62 -2.93
CA THR A 27 1.91 3.83 -3.16
C THR A 27 1.86 3.40 -4.63
N ILE A 28 1.72 2.09 -4.85
CA ILE A 28 1.76 1.43 -6.14
C ILE A 28 0.35 0.93 -6.47
N ALA A 29 -0.22 1.47 -7.53
CA ALA A 29 -1.50 1.01 -8.06
C ALA A 29 -1.31 -0.33 -8.80
N VAL A 30 -2.06 -1.36 -8.42
CA VAL A 30 -2.03 -2.70 -9.02
C VAL A 30 -3.39 -3.10 -9.55
N LYS A 31 -3.42 -4.06 -10.47
CA LYS A 31 -4.69 -4.58 -11.00
C LYS A 31 -5.45 -5.40 -9.94
N ASP A 32 -4.72 -6.23 -9.19
CA ASP A 32 -5.26 -7.05 -8.11
C ASP A 32 -4.22 -7.16 -6.98
N VAL A 33 -4.61 -6.78 -5.78
CA VAL A 33 -3.78 -6.86 -4.57
C VAL A 33 -3.45 -8.30 -4.18
N ASP A 34 -4.29 -9.28 -4.48
CA ASP A 34 -3.99 -10.69 -4.19
C ASP A 34 -2.89 -11.25 -5.11
N GLU A 35 -2.92 -10.87 -6.40
CA GLU A 35 -1.85 -11.19 -7.35
C GLU A 35 -0.53 -10.53 -6.91
N ALA A 36 -0.59 -9.26 -6.49
CA ALA A 36 0.56 -8.54 -5.96
C ALA A 36 1.11 -9.22 -4.69
N ASN A 37 0.25 -9.62 -3.76
CA ASN A 37 0.64 -10.34 -2.53
C ASN A 37 1.40 -11.64 -2.85
N ALA A 38 0.89 -12.43 -3.78
CA ALA A 38 1.54 -13.66 -4.19
C ALA A 38 2.91 -13.40 -4.84
N ALA A 39 3.04 -12.37 -5.68
CA ALA A 39 4.29 -11.98 -6.30
C ALA A 39 5.32 -11.48 -5.27
N LEU A 40 4.89 -10.64 -4.33
CA LEU A 40 5.71 -10.11 -3.24
C LEU A 40 6.23 -11.23 -2.33
N THR A 41 5.36 -12.18 -1.97
CA THR A 41 5.74 -13.34 -1.17
C THR A 41 6.80 -14.19 -1.88
N ARG A 42 6.63 -14.45 -3.19
CA ARG A 42 7.64 -15.17 -4.00
C ARG A 42 8.97 -14.41 -4.10
N ALA A 43 8.92 -13.08 -4.09
CA ALA A 43 10.11 -12.23 -4.13
C ALA A 43 10.80 -12.06 -2.76
N GLY A 44 10.26 -12.68 -1.70
CA GLY A 44 10.82 -12.60 -0.34
C GLY A 44 10.45 -11.34 0.42
N ALA A 45 9.47 -10.56 -0.06
CA ALA A 45 8.93 -9.45 0.70
C ALA A 45 8.08 -9.95 1.88
N ARG A 46 8.07 -9.18 2.97
CA ARG A 46 7.24 -9.44 4.14
C ARG A 46 6.03 -8.51 4.13
N VAL A 47 4.83 -9.07 4.13
CA VAL A 47 3.60 -8.29 4.28
C VAL A 47 3.49 -7.82 5.73
N ILE A 48 3.47 -6.50 5.92
CA ILE A 48 3.38 -5.85 7.23
C ILE A 48 1.91 -5.64 7.62
N ALA A 49 1.06 -5.35 6.64
CA ALA A 49 -0.37 -5.14 6.83
C ALA A 49 -1.15 -5.51 5.56
N GLY A 50 -2.39 -6.00 5.73
CA GLY A 50 -3.25 -6.39 4.62
C GLY A 50 -2.97 -7.78 4.05
N PRO A 51 -3.66 -8.18 2.96
CA PRO A 51 -4.67 -7.41 2.24
C PRO A 51 -5.88 -7.04 3.11
N VAL A 52 -6.31 -5.77 3.11
CA VAL A 52 -7.53 -5.33 3.81
C VAL A 52 -8.42 -4.46 2.91
N PRO A 53 -9.75 -4.49 3.09
CA PRO A 53 -10.66 -3.58 2.40
C PRO A 53 -10.50 -2.14 2.89
N THR A 54 -10.64 -1.19 1.97
CA THR A 54 -10.61 0.25 2.19
C THR A 54 -11.75 0.92 1.39
N PRO A 55 -12.12 2.18 1.70
CA PRO A 55 -13.10 2.92 0.89
C PRO A 55 -12.72 3.07 -0.59
N ALA A 56 -11.45 2.93 -0.93
CA ALA A 56 -10.92 3.09 -2.30
C ALA A 56 -10.62 1.76 -3.01
N GLY A 57 -10.94 0.60 -2.40
CA GLY A 57 -10.61 -0.72 -2.93
C GLY A 57 -10.02 -1.63 -1.86
N ARG A 58 -8.94 -2.33 -2.17
CA ARG A 58 -8.14 -3.07 -1.17
C ARG A 58 -6.70 -2.56 -1.20
N ASN A 59 -5.98 -2.71 -0.08
CA ASN A 59 -4.56 -2.43 -0.04
C ASN A 59 -3.78 -3.45 0.82
N LEU A 60 -2.47 -3.48 0.62
CA LEU A 60 -1.50 -4.11 1.53
C LEU A 60 -0.24 -3.24 1.65
N ILE A 61 0.53 -3.44 2.70
CA ILE A 61 1.83 -2.81 2.90
C ILE A 61 2.88 -3.93 2.98
N ALA A 62 3.95 -3.82 2.19
CA ALA A 62 5.02 -4.81 2.13
C ALA A 62 6.40 -4.17 2.39
N LEU A 63 7.23 -4.88 3.15
CA LEU A 63 8.66 -4.63 3.32
C LEU A 63 9.42 -5.52 2.34
N HIS A 64 10.20 -4.90 1.47
CA HIS A 64 11.02 -5.58 0.48
C HIS A 64 12.36 -6.05 1.09
N PRO A 65 13.05 -7.03 0.47
CA PRO A 65 14.35 -7.50 0.94
C PRO A 65 15.43 -6.41 1.04
N ASP A 66 15.31 -5.33 0.27
CA ASP A 66 16.20 -4.17 0.28
C ASP A 66 15.89 -3.17 1.43
N GLY A 67 14.86 -3.44 2.24
CA GLY A 67 14.44 -2.58 3.34
C GLY A 67 13.40 -1.51 2.95
N SER A 68 13.04 -1.40 1.67
CA SER A 68 12.01 -0.46 1.23
C SER A 68 10.61 -0.92 1.64
N VAL A 69 9.74 0.03 2.01
CA VAL A 69 8.33 -0.25 2.34
C VAL A 69 7.43 0.42 1.31
N PHE A 70 6.53 -0.34 0.71
CA PHE A 70 5.56 0.16 -0.26
C PHE A 70 4.13 -0.25 0.10
N GLU A 71 3.19 0.61 -0.26
CA GLU A 71 1.76 0.30 -0.24
C GLU A 71 1.34 -0.14 -1.64
N TYR A 72 0.53 -1.20 -1.73
CA TYR A 72 -0.06 -1.69 -2.97
C TYR A 72 -1.57 -1.57 -2.88
N VAL A 73 -2.21 -0.93 -3.87
CA VAL A 73 -3.65 -0.62 -3.85
C VAL A 73 -4.30 -1.08 -5.14
N ASP A 74 -5.48 -1.70 -5.03
CA ASP A 74 -6.30 -2.05 -6.19
C ASP A 74 -6.62 -0.82 -7.03
N ARG A 75 -6.46 -0.94 -8.34
CA ARG A 75 -6.86 0.05 -9.33
C ARG A 75 -8.00 -0.50 -10.17
N ASN A 76 -9.23 -0.27 -9.70
CA ASN A 76 -10.41 -0.45 -10.54
C ASN A 76 -10.53 0.75 -11.48
N VAL A 77 -9.93 0.65 -12.68
CA VAL A 77 -10.33 1.52 -13.78
C VAL A 77 -11.64 0.96 -14.32
N THR A 78 -12.76 1.45 -13.80
CA THR A 78 -14.03 1.30 -14.52
C THR A 78 -13.90 2.19 -15.76
N VAL A 79 -13.72 1.56 -16.92
CA VAL A 79 -13.83 2.22 -18.23
C VAL A 79 -15.29 2.49 -18.55
#